data_AF-A0A7C1ZVS2-F1
#
_entry.id   AF-A0A7C1ZVS2-F1
#
_cell.length_a   1.000
_cell.length_b   1.000
_cell.length_c   1.000
_cell.angle_alpha   90.00
_cell.angle_beta   90.00
_cell.angle_gamma   90.00
#
_symmetry.space_group_name_H-M   'P 1'
#
loop_
_entity.id
_entity.type
_entity.pdbx_description
1 polymer ?
#
loop_
_entity_poly.entity_id
_entity_poly.type
_entity_poly.pdbx_seq_one_letter_code
_entity_poly.pdbx_strand_id
1 'polypeptide(L)'
;AYIVERDGTIYEVFPPECWAYHLKIGASNERRSIGIEVGSEGGLLYRGGKYYCFDRVSERTEFKGKVFDFGKLWRRQYRYFAAYTLAQVKSIKILVDYLLHTYNIPPVVPKNLYMYNPKLKLFAGILGHHHVRADKTDVHPGFKWQEFINELGLHRM
;
A
#
# COMPACT_ATOMS: atom_id res chain seq x y z
N ALA A 1 3.84 -12.46 -6.52
CA ALA A 1 3.37 -11.05 -6.45
C ALA A 1 1.88 -11.02 -6.78
N TYR A 2 1.16 -10.12 -6.13
CA TYR A 2 -0.29 -10.07 -6.21
C TYR A 2 -0.78 -8.67 -6.60
N ILE A 3 -1.95 -8.61 -7.22
CA ILE A 3 -2.73 -7.38 -7.40
C ILE A 3 -4.08 -7.58 -6.73
N VAL A 4 -4.53 -6.59 -5.94
CA VAL A 4 -5.90 -6.54 -5.39
C VAL A 4 -6.67 -5.41 -6.04
N GLU A 5 -7.64 -5.78 -6.88
CA GLU A 5 -8.48 -4.83 -7.61
C GLU A 5 -9.56 -4.20 -6.74
N ARG A 6 -10.18 -3.13 -7.26
CA ARG A 6 -11.19 -2.32 -6.53
C ARG A 6 -12.40 -3.10 -6.02
N ASP A 7 -12.78 -4.15 -6.73
CA ASP A 7 -13.87 -5.06 -6.37
C ASP A 7 -13.45 -6.12 -5.35
N GLY A 8 -12.17 -6.14 -4.95
CA GLY A 8 -11.59 -7.12 -4.04
C GLY A 8 -11.08 -8.38 -4.73
N THR A 9 -11.12 -8.47 -6.06
CA THR A 9 -10.53 -9.61 -6.78
C THR A 9 -9.03 -9.64 -6.55
N ILE A 10 -8.51 -10.81 -6.16
CA ILE A 10 -7.08 -11.05 -5.95
C ILE A 10 -6.55 -11.78 -7.16
N TYR A 11 -5.53 -11.21 -7.81
CA TYR A 11 -4.79 -11.85 -8.89
C TYR A 11 -3.38 -12.20 -8.39
N GLU A 12 -3.00 -13.46 -8.48
CA GLU A 12 -1.59 -13.84 -8.47
C GLU A 12 -1.03 -13.57 -9.86
N VAL A 13 -0.20 -12.53 -9.99
CA VAL A 13 0.38 -12.12 -11.28
C VAL A 13 1.80 -12.63 -11.49
N PHE A 14 2.39 -13.20 -10.45
CA PHE A 14 3.71 -13.81 -10.48
C PHE A 14 3.85 -14.81 -9.33
N PRO A 15 4.50 -15.97 -9.53
CA PRO A 15 4.65 -16.96 -8.46
C PRO A 15 5.31 -16.35 -7.21
N PRO A 16 4.72 -16.49 -6.01
CA PRO A 16 5.25 -15.93 -4.76
C PRO A 16 6.55 -16.59 -4.27
N GLU A 17 6.92 -17.78 -4.77
CA GLU A 17 8.22 -18.44 -4.54
C GLU A 17 9.34 -17.77 -5.35
N CYS A 18 8.97 -17.03 -6.39
CA CYS A 18 9.86 -16.21 -7.19
C CYS A 18 9.82 -14.76 -6.69
N TRP A 19 10.70 -13.91 -7.23
CA TRP A 19 10.78 -12.52 -6.82
C TRP A 19 10.42 -11.57 -7.98
N ALA A 20 9.67 -10.52 -7.66
CA ALA A 20 9.28 -9.48 -8.59
C ALA A 20 10.01 -8.17 -8.24
N TYR A 21 10.14 -7.26 -9.21
CA TYR A 21 10.67 -5.92 -8.95
C TYR A 21 9.56 -4.98 -8.46
N HIS A 22 9.49 -4.70 -7.15
CA HIS A 22 8.46 -3.83 -6.57
C HIS A 22 9.00 -2.77 -5.60
N LEU A 23 10.01 -3.07 -4.77
CA LEU A 23 10.52 -2.09 -3.79
C LEU A 23 11.46 -1.05 -4.43
N LYS A 24 12.27 -1.46 -5.40
CA LYS A 24 13.39 -0.72 -6.01
C LYS A 24 14.37 -0.17 -4.96
N ILE A 25 14.76 -1.01 -3.98
CA ILE A 25 15.76 -0.67 -2.93
C ILE A 25 16.92 -1.69 -2.88
N GLY A 26 17.11 -2.44 -3.97
CA GLY A 26 18.18 -3.43 -4.14
C GLY A 26 17.65 -4.85 -4.27
N ALA A 27 18.30 -5.65 -5.12
CA ALA A 27 17.81 -6.97 -5.51
C ALA A 27 17.69 -7.97 -4.33
N SER A 28 18.48 -7.80 -3.26
CA SER A 28 18.35 -8.61 -2.05
C SER A 28 17.02 -8.39 -1.34
N ASN A 29 16.47 -7.17 -1.37
CA ASN A 29 15.18 -6.83 -0.77
C ASN A 29 14.01 -7.33 -1.63
N GLU A 30 14.12 -7.22 -2.97
CA GLU A 30 13.15 -7.81 -3.89
C GLU A 30 13.06 -9.33 -3.68
N ARG A 31 14.21 -10.02 -3.58
CA ARG A 31 14.28 -11.48 -3.42
C ARG A 31 13.71 -12.03 -2.10
N ARG A 32 13.57 -11.20 -1.08
CA ARG A 32 13.11 -11.61 0.26
C ARG A 32 11.72 -11.08 0.60
N SER A 33 10.98 -10.58 -0.37
CA SER A 33 9.66 -10.03 -0.14
C SER A 33 8.68 -10.40 -1.25
N ILE A 34 7.40 -10.40 -0.87
CA ILE A 34 6.28 -10.64 -1.78
C ILE A 34 5.53 -9.32 -1.92
N GLY A 35 5.48 -8.79 -3.14
CA GLY A 35 4.74 -7.57 -3.45
C GLY A 35 3.24 -7.80 -3.55
N ILE A 36 2.46 -6.91 -2.95
CA ILE A 36 1.01 -6.78 -3.14
C ILE A 36 0.76 -5.35 -3.66
N GLU A 37 0.33 -5.24 -4.91
CA GLU A 37 -0.12 -3.97 -5.49
C GLU A 37 -1.63 -3.82 -5.26
N VAL A 38 -2.08 -2.61 -4.92
CA VAL A 38 -3.49 -2.31 -4.68
C VAL A 38 -3.98 -1.42 -5.81
N GLY A 39 -4.99 -1.87 -6.57
CA GLY A 39 -5.58 -1.12 -7.68
C GLY A 39 -6.15 0.22 -7.22
N SER A 40 -5.35 1.28 -7.32
CA SER A 40 -5.66 2.62 -6.84
C SER A 40 -4.86 3.66 -7.61
N GLU A 41 -5.48 4.78 -7.96
CA GLU A 41 -4.80 5.92 -8.56
C GLU A 41 -3.92 6.67 -7.56
N GLY A 42 -4.01 6.35 -6.28
CA GLY A 42 -3.18 6.95 -5.24
C GLY A 42 -3.47 8.44 -5.06
N GLY A 43 -2.42 9.26 -5.10
CA GLY A 43 -2.50 10.70 -4.88
C GLY A 43 -3.29 11.44 -5.97
N LEU A 44 -4.10 12.41 -5.56
CA LEU A 44 -4.95 13.20 -6.45
C LEU A 44 -4.60 14.68 -6.38
N LEU A 45 -4.52 15.33 -7.55
CA LEU A 45 -4.44 16.78 -7.68
C LEU A 45 -5.84 17.38 -7.55
N TYR A 46 -5.99 18.45 -6.79
CA TYR A 46 -7.25 19.21 -6.72
C TYR A 46 -7.14 20.51 -7.50
N ARG A 47 -8.00 20.73 -8.50
CA ARG A 47 -8.04 21.94 -9.35
C ARG A 47 -9.47 22.26 -9.73
N GLY A 48 -9.91 23.48 -9.44
CA GLY A 48 -11.22 23.99 -9.87
C GLY A 48 -12.41 23.12 -9.44
N GLY A 49 -12.41 22.61 -8.20
CA GLY A 49 -13.51 21.76 -7.70
C GLY A 49 -13.42 20.28 -8.11
N LYS A 50 -12.42 19.89 -8.90
CA LYS A 50 -12.26 18.53 -9.42
C LYS A 50 -10.96 17.89 -8.96
N TYR A 51 -10.93 16.56 -8.99
CA TYR A 51 -9.77 15.75 -8.65
C TYR A 51 -9.18 15.09 -9.89
N TYR A 52 -7.87 14.94 -9.94
CA TYR A 52 -7.18 14.34 -11.08
C TYR A 52 -6.08 13.38 -10.63
N CYS A 53 -5.98 12.23 -11.31
CA CYS A 53 -4.97 11.20 -11.04
C CYS A 53 -3.72 11.34 -11.93
N PHE A 54 -2.70 10.54 -11.60
CA PHE A 54 -1.47 10.38 -12.40
C PHE A 54 -0.74 11.69 -12.71
N ASP A 55 -0.82 12.65 -11.78
CA ASP A 55 -0.20 13.97 -11.86
C ASP A 55 -0.51 14.78 -13.14
N ARG A 56 -1.65 14.49 -13.79
CA ARG A 56 -2.05 15.15 -15.03
C ARG A 56 -3.44 15.74 -14.89
N VAL A 57 -3.62 17.00 -15.29
CA VAL A 57 -4.94 17.66 -15.34
C VAL A 57 -5.47 17.56 -16.77
N SER A 58 -6.45 16.67 -16.97
CA SER A 58 -7.15 16.48 -18.24
C SER A 58 -8.48 15.77 -17.98
N GLU A 59 -9.38 15.78 -18.95
CA GLU A 59 -10.64 15.02 -18.86
C GLU A 59 -10.41 13.51 -18.63
N ARG A 60 -9.40 12.93 -19.29
CA ARG A 60 -9.05 11.50 -19.16
C ARG A 60 -8.50 11.11 -17.79
N THR A 61 -8.02 12.08 -17.03
CA THR A 61 -7.45 11.88 -15.70
C THR A 61 -8.34 12.44 -14.60
N GLU A 62 -9.55 12.93 -14.94
CA GLU A 62 -10.50 13.37 -13.93
C GLU A 62 -10.96 12.16 -13.10
N PHE A 63 -10.67 12.20 -11.80
CA PHE A 63 -11.04 11.15 -10.87
C PHE A 63 -12.49 11.32 -10.43
N LYS A 64 -13.30 10.29 -10.70
CA LYS A 64 -14.74 10.26 -10.37
C LYS A 64 -15.09 9.37 -9.19
N GLY A 65 -14.10 8.70 -8.60
CA GLY A 65 -14.30 7.79 -7.47
C GLY A 65 -14.43 8.51 -6.13
N LYS A 66 -14.52 7.72 -5.06
CA LYS A 66 -14.52 8.24 -3.69
C LYS A 66 -13.15 8.80 -3.34
N VAL A 67 -13.11 10.03 -2.82
CA VAL A 67 -11.89 10.70 -2.39
C VAL A 67 -11.72 10.55 -0.88
N PHE A 68 -10.49 10.28 -0.46
CA PHE A 68 -10.03 10.42 0.92
C PHE A 68 -9.26 11.73 1.05
N ASP A 69 -9.75 12.66 1.87
CA ASP A 69 -9.02 13.87 2.26
C ASP A 69 -8.24 13.61 3.56
N PHE A 70 -6.91 13.64 3.49
CA PHE A 70 -6.07 13.49 4.67
C PHE A 70 -6.05 14.76 5.56
N GLY A 71 -6.57 15.89 5.07
CA GLY A 71 -6.60 17.18 5.75
C GLY A 71 -5.28 17.95 5.69
N LYS A 72 -4.17 17.28 5.34
CA LYS A 72 -2.83 17.87 5.18
C LYS A 72 -2.03 17.15 4.12
N LEU A 73 -0.87 17.67 3.76
CA LEU A 73 0.04 17.00 2.84
C LEU A 73 0.64 15.75 3.50
N TRP A 74 0.46 14.61 2.86
CA TRP A 74 1.20 13.38 3.09
C TRP A 74 2.47 13.40 2.25
N ARG A 75 3.61 13.13 2.89
CA ARG A 75 4.94 13.09 2.24
C ARG A 75 5.28 14.34 1.43
N ARG A 76 4.71 15.50 1.81
CA ARG A 76 4.82 16.77 1.08
C ARG A 76 4.33 16.74 -0.37
N GLN A 77 3.57 15.71 -0.77
CA GLN A 77 3.12 15.52 -2.15
C GLN A 77 1.60 15.69 -2.29
N TYR A 78 0.81 14.86 -1.60
CA TYR A 78 -0.65 14.83 -1.81
C TYR A 78 -1.43 15.00 -0.52
N ARG A 79 -2.54 15.73 -0.60
CA ARG A 79 -3.55 15.80 0.47
C ARG A 79 -4.73 14.85 0.22
N TYR A 80 -5.12 14.72 -1.05
CA TYR A 80 -6.25 13.92 -1.49
C TYR A 80 -5.77 12.63 -2.12
N PHE A 81 -6.51 11.55 -1.89
CA PHE A 81 -6.21 10.22 -2.41
C PHE A 81 -7.47 9.54 -2.93
N ALA A 82 -7.33 8.63 -3.88
CA ALA A 82 -8.37 7.66 -4.18
C ALA A 82 -8.62 6.79 -2.93
N ALA A 83 -9.86 6.75 -2.43
CA ALA A 83 -10.17 5.97 -1.25
C ALA A 83 -10.17 4.46 -1.56
N TYR A 84 -9.54 3.66 -0.70
CA TYR A 84 -9.66 2.20 -0.76
C TYR A 84 -11.09 1.76 -0.54
N THR A 85 -11.55 0.76 -1.31
CA THR A 85 -12.86 0.16 -1.11
C THR A 85 -12.86 -0.80 0.08
N LEU A 86 -14.04 -1.10 0.64
CA LEU A 86 -14.16 -2.11 1.69
C LEU A 86 -13.78 -3.50 1.17
N ALA A 87 -14.11 -3.82 -0.08
CA ALA A 87 -13.77 -5.08 -0.71
C ALA A 87 -12.24 -5.25 -0.84
N GLN A 88 -11.54 -4.19 -1.28
CA GLN A 88 -10.07 -4.17 -1.30
C GLN A 88 -9.48 -4.45 0.07
N VAL A 89 -9.89 -3.70 1.10
CA VAL A 89 -9.35 -3.86 2.45
C VAL A 89 -9.60 -5.27 3.00
N LYS A 90 -10.79 -5.83 2.75
CA LYS A 90 -11.12 -7.21 3.15
C LYS A 90 -10.23 -8.24 2.44
N SER A 91 -10.06 -8.13 1.13
CA SER A 91 -9.23 -9.05 0.35
C SER A 91 -7.74 -8.95 0.70
N ILE A 92 -7.25 -7.74 0.98
CA ILE A 92 -5.87 -7.55 1.47
C ILE A 92 -5.67 -8.25 2.81
N LYS A 93 -6.64 -8.18 3.74
CA LYS A 93 -6.56 -8.91 5.02
C LYS A 93 -6.48 -10.42 4.80
N ILE A 94 -7.36 -10.97 3.97
CA ILE A 94 -7.37 -12.41 3.65
C ILE A 94 -6.05 -12.84 3.01
N LEU A 95 -5.56 -12.07 2.04
CA LEU A 95 -4.32 -12.37 1.35
C LEU A 95 -3.12 -12.30 2.29
N VAL A 96 -3.03 -11.26 3.13
CA VAL A 96 -1.92 -11.13 4.07
C VAL A 96 -1.95 -12.26 5.10
N ASP A 97 -3.12 -12.60 5.65
CA ASP A 97 -3.26 -13.73 6.57
C ASP A 97 -2.78 -15.05 5.94
N TYR A 98 -3.19 -15.33 4.70
CA TYR A 98 -2.71 -16.47 3.94
C TYR A 98 -1.19 -16.48 3.78
N LEU A 99 -0.58 -15.35 3.40
CA LEU A 99 0.86 -15.26 3.18
C LEU A 99 1.67 -15.38 4.48
N LEU A 100 1.17 -14.82 5.59
CA LEU A 100 1.78 -14.96 6.91
C LEU A 100 1.93 -16.43 7.29
N HIS A 101 0.86 -17.21 7.15
CA HIS A 101 0.85 -18.63 7.47
C HIS A 101 1.66 -19.46 6.47
N THR A 102 1.49 -19.22 5.16
CA THR A 102 2.11 -20.02 4.10
C THR A 102 3.64 -19.92 4.12
N TYR A 103 4.18 -18.71 4.35
CA TYR A 103 5.63 -18.45 4.29
C TYR A 103 6.25 -18.22 5.66
N ASN A 104 5.50 -18.47 6.75
CA ASN A 104 5.94 -18.24 8.13
C ASN A 104 6.53 -16.83 8.33
N ILE A 105 5.90 -15.82 7.73
CA ILE A 105 6.33 -14.43 7.83
C ILE A 105 5.94 -13.92 9.23
N PRO A 106 6.83 -13.24 9.97
CA PRO A 106 6.49 -12.71 11.28
C PRO A 106 5.25 -11.78 11.24
N PRO A 107 4.23 -11.98 12.10
CA PRO A 107 2.99 -11.21 12.09
C PRO A 107 3.16 -9.85 12.77
N VAL A 108 4.05 -9.04 12.22
CA VAL A 108 4.50 -7.78 12.81
C VAL A 108 4.55 -6.64 11.80
N VAL A 109 4.33 -5.43 12.30
CA VAL A 109 4.43 -4.18 11.56
C VAL A 109 5.37 -3.23 12.31
N PRO A 110 5.95 -2.22 11.64
CA PRO A 110 6.77 -1.23 12.31
C PRO A 110 6.02 -0.50 13.43
N LYS A 111 6.72 -0.18 14.52
CA LYS A 111 6.20 0.63 15.62
C LYS A 111 5.61 1.96 15.15
N ASN A 112 6.25 2.59 14.16
CA ASN A 112 5.74 3.80 13.53
C ASN A 112 5.28 3.53 12.09
N LEU A 113 3.97 3.43 11.92
CA LEU A 113 3.28 3.03 10.68
C LEU A 113 3.26 4.12 9.59
N TYR A 114 3.77 5.32 9.88
CA TYR A 114 3.70 6.45 8.97
C TYR A 114 5.08 7.08 8.70
N MET A 115 6.13 6.60 9.36
CA MET A 115 7.48 7.13 9.19
C MET A 115 8.30 6.28 8.23
N TYR A 116 9.06 6.96 7.37
CA TYR A 116 10.15 6.33 6.65
C TYR A 116 11.30 6.06 7.61
N ASN A 117 11.88 4.87 7.50
CA ASN A 117 13.09 4.50 8.22
C ASN A 117 13.93 3.56 7.32
N PRO A 118 15.12 3.98 6.85
CA PRO A 118 15.95 3.15 5.97
C PRO A 118 16.42 1.85 6.62
N LYS A 119 16.39 1.75 7.96
CA LYS A 119 16.73 0.51 8.68
C LYS A 119 15.68 -0.58 8.46
N LEU A 120 14.44 -0.22 8.10
CA LEU A 120 13.37 -1.19 7.84
C LEU A 120 13.61 -2.03 6.57
N LYS A 121 14.64 -1.75 5.77
CA LYS A 121 15.07 -2.65 4.68
C LYS A 121 15.44 -4.06 5.18
N LEU A 122 15.82 -4.21 6.45
CA LEU A 122 16.13 -5.51 7.06
C LEU A 122 14.97 -6.09 7.88
N PHE A 123 13.83 -5.40 7.94
CA PHE A 123 12.67 -5.81 8.72
C PHE A 123 12.07 -7.10 8.14
N ALA A 124 11.57 -7.97 9.01
CA ALA A 124 10.83 -9.17 8.65
C ALA A 124 9.41 -9.04 9.19
N GLY A 125 8.43 -8.99 8.28
CA GLY A 125 7.04 -8.72 8.59
C GLY A 125 6.39 -7.90 7.48
N ILE A 126 5.35 -7.14 7.82
CA ILE A 126 4.53 -6.40 6.87
C ILE A 126 4.99 -4.94 6.79
N LEU A 127 5.25 -4.46 5.58
CA LEU A 127 5.66 -3.09 5.29
C LEU A 127 4.82 -2.50 4.16
N GLY A 128 4.38 -1.25 4.32
CA GLY A 128 4.08 -0.37 3.18
C GLY A 128 5.34 0.19 2.52
N HIS A 129 5.29 0.54 1.23
CA HIS A 129 6.46 1.03 0.47
C HIS A 129 7.09 2.28 1.09
N HIS A 130 6.27 3.20 1.58
CA HIS A 130 6.68 4.44 2.24
C HIS A 130 7.52 4.24 3.52
N HIS A 131 7.53 3.04 4.11
CA HIS A 131 8.39 2.74 5.26
C HIS A 131 9.86 2.66 4.84
N VAL A 132 10.13 2.16 3.63
CA VAL A 132 11.49 1.90 3.11
C VAL A 132 11.91 2.86 2.01
N ARG A 133 11.00 3.72 1.53
CA ARG A 133 11.29 4.80 0.57
C ARG A 133 10.64 6.11 0.95
N ALA A 134 11.44 7.17 1.04
CA ALA A 134 10.97 8.49 1.45
C ALA A 134 10.12 9.18 0.39
N ASP A 135 10.36 8.88 -0.88
CA ASP A 135 9.69 9.45 -2.05
C ASP A 135 8.33 8.80 -2.35
N LYS A 136 8.05 7.65 -1.71
CA LYS A 136 6.83 6.87 -1.92
C LYS A 136 5.69 7.34 -1.02
N THR A 137 4.48 7.30 -1.56
CA THR A 137 3.26 7.77 -0.90
C THR A 137 2.30 6.63 -0.59
N ASP A 138 2.52 5.45 -1.17
CA ASP A 138 1.79 4.23 -0.95
C ASP A 138 2.39 3.37 0.19
N VAL A 139 1.61 2.56 0.90
CA VAL A 139 0.15 2.62 1.03
C VAL A 139 -0.22 3.92 1.77
N HIS A 140 -1.07 4.76 1.19
CA HIS A 140 -1.36 6.10 1.74
C HIS A 140 -2.17 6.07 3.06
N PRO A 141 -2.26 7.19 3.82
CA PRO A 141 -2.87 7.23 5.17
C PRO A 141 -4.37 6.90 5.24
N GLY A 142 -5.04 6.73 4.09
CA GLY A 142 -6.43 6.27 4.05
C GLY A 142 -6.55 4.77 4.30
N PHE A 143 -5.44 4.04 4.31
CA PHE A 143 -5.43 2.63 4.72
C PHE A 143 -5.55 2.54 6.24
N LYS A 144 -6.54 1.77 6.68
CA LYS A 144 -6.88 1.63 8.09
C LYS A 144 -5.95 0.66 8.81
N TRP A 145 -4.69 1.05 9.00
CA TRP A 145 -3.69 0.20 9.66
C TRP A 145 -4.14 -0.33 11.02
N GLN A 146 -4.84 0.45 11.84
CA GLN A 146 -5.27 0.00 13.16
C GLN A 146 -6.30 -1.13 13.08
N GLU A 147 -7.27 -1.02 12.16
CA GLU A 147 -8.27 -2.07 11.90
C GLU A 147 -7.58 -3.33 11.38
N PHE A 148 -6.65 -3.16 10.43
CA PHE A 148 -5.84 -4.22 9.86
C PHE A 148 -5.00 -4.97 10.91
N ILE A 149 -4.34 -4.25 11.82
CA ILE A 149 -3.55 -4.82 12.92
C ILE A 149 -4.44 -5.61 13.88
N ASN A 150 -5.58 -5.04 14.27
CA ASN A 150 -6.47 -5.67 15.25
C ASN A 150 -7.07 -6.96 14.70
N GLU A 151 -7.54 -6.97 13.45
CA GLU A 151 -8.21 -8.13 12.87
C GLU A 151 -7.25 -9.28 12.55
N LEU A 152 -5.99 -8.97 12.20
CA LEU A 152 -4.96 -9.97 11.93
C LEU A 152 -4.10 -10.32 13.16
N GLY A 153 -4.38 -9.74 14.33
CA GLY A 153 -3.62 -9.99 15.56
C GLY A 153 -2.13 -9.60 15.46
N LEU A 154 -1.80 -8.55 14.70
CA LEU A 154 -0.40 -8.17 14.45
C LEU A 154 0.22 -7.43 15.64
N HIS A 155 1.54 -7.55 15.79
CA HIS A 155 2.29 -6.81 16.82
C HIS A 155 3.12 -5.68 16.22
N ARG A 156 3.31 -4.61 17.00
CA ARG A 156 4.21 -3.50 16.64
C ARG A 156 5.62 -3.76 17.18
N MET A 157 6.63 -3.68 16.30
CA MET A 157 8.06 -3.77 16.66
C MET A 157 8.84 -2.50 16.29
#